data_AF-A0A6N7C5F1-F1
#
_entry.id   AF-A0A6N7C5F1-F1
#
_cell.length_a   1.000
_cell.length_b   1.000
_cell.length_c   1.000
_cell.angle_alpha   90.00
_cell.angle_beta   90.00
_cell.angle_gamma   90.00
#
_symmetry.space_group_name_H-M   'P 1'
#
loop_
_entity.id
_entity.type
_entity.pdbx_description
1 polymer ?
#
loop_
_entity_poly.entity_id
_entity_poly.type
_entity_poly.pdbx_seq_one_letter_code
_entity_poly.pdbx_strand_id
1 'polypeptide(L)'
;MSPTYAAHIVTSDAVALGDPEILVMTSPDEPGLIASYPLAADEAPEDVLAANGWRVTSGDTPAVEKGYRIVEVESVDWEQIVKHVTFAKAQAEIEAGRRDLAWRTVLRDAMRAGGSATRLAGAAGVSRERVYQIRDGRR
;
A
#
# COMPACT_ATOMS: atom_id res chain seq x y z
N MET A 1 -21.66 -11.25 -14.89
CA MET A 1 -20.90 -11.80 -13.75
C MET A 1 -20.08 -10.65 -13.21
N SER A 2 -20.26 -10.29 -11.95
CA SER A 2 -19.43 -9.26 -11.31
C SER A 2 -17.99 -9.79 -11.20
N PRO A 3 -16.96 -8.95 -11.30
CA PRO A 3 -15.61 -9.35 -10.97
C PRO A 3 -15.52 -9.71 -9.48
N THR A 4 -14.79 -10.78 -9.19
CA THR A 4 -14.51 -11.25 -7.82
C THR A 4 -13.08 -10.89 -7.44
N TYR A 5 -12.89 -10.55 -6.17
CA TYR A 5 -11.63 -10.15 -5.56
C TYR A 5 -11.37 -10.95 -4.30
N ALA A 6 -10.12 -10.94 -3.82
CA ALA A 6 -9.77 -11.56 -2.56
C ALA A 6 -9.65 -10.50 -1.47
N ALA A 7 -10.37 -10.69 -0.36
CA ALA A 7 -10.21 -9.89 0.85
C ALA A 7 -9.44 -10.70 1.89
N HIS A 8 -8.23 -10.24 2.22
CA HIS A 8 -7.38 -10.77 3.28
C HIS A 8 -7.75 -10.06 4.58
N ILE A 9 -8.31 -10.80 5.53
CA ILE A 9 -8.77 -10.27 6.81
C ILE A 9 -7.76 -10.68 7.88
N VAL A 10 -7.05 -9.69 8.43
CA VAL A 10 -6.10 -9.84 9.53
C VAL A 10 -6.72 -9.23 10.78
N THR A 11 -6.94 -10.05 11.81
CA THR A 11 -7.45 -9.59 13.11
C THR A 11 -6.31 -9.48 14.13
N SER A 12 -6.61 -8.92 15.30
CA SER A 12 -5.67 -8.79 16.42
C SER A 12 -5.12 -10.12 16.94
N ASP A 13 -5.78 -11.24 16.64
CA ASP A 13 -5.29 -12.57 16.98
C ASP A 13 -4.08 -13.00 16.13
N ALA A 14 -3.86 -12.38 14.97
CA ALA A 14 -2.74 -12.65 14.08
C ALA A 14 -1.53 -11.76 14.39
N VAL A 15 -0.99 -11.88 15.60
CA VAL A 15 0.09 -11.02 16.13
C VAL A 15 1.34 -10.95 15.21
N ALA A 16 1.61 -12.01 14.45
CA ALA A 16 2.73 -12.07 13.53
C ALA A 16 2.54 -11.26 12.23
N LEU A 17 1.31 -10.88 11.89
CA LEU A 17 0.94 -10.23 10.62
C LEU A 17 0.78 -8.71 10.72
N GLY A 18 0.95 -8.14 11.92
CA GLY A 18 0.94 -6.69 12.14
C GLY A 18 -0.38 -6.17 12.69
N ASP A 19 -0.69 -4.93 12.33
CA ASP A 19 -1.92 -4.26 12.79
C ASP A 19 -3.16 -4.88 12.12
N PRO A 20 -4.30 -4.96 12.83
CA PRO A 20 -5.52 -5.52 12.25
C PRO A 20 -6.04 -4.67 11.07
N GLU A 21 -6.27 -5.33 9.94
CA GLU A 21 -6.59 -4.67 8.68
C GLU A 21 -7.27 -5.65 7.70
N ILE A 22 -8.07 -5.12 6.78
CA ILE A 22 -8.61 -5.84 5.64
C ILE A 22 -7.92 -5.33 4.37
N LEU A 23 -7.30 -6.23 3.62
CA LEU A 23 -6.67 -5.92 2.33
C LEU A 23 -7.47 -6.54 1.19
N VAL A 24 -8.05 -5.71 0.33
CA VAL A 24 -8.72 -6.19 -0.88
C VAL A 24 -7.73 -6.17 -2.05
N MET A 25 -7.58 -7.30 -2.72
CA MET A 25 -6.58 -7.51 -3.77
C MET A 25 -7.22 -7.96 -5.09
N THR A 26 -6.57 -7.59 -6.20
CA THR A 26 -6.81 -8.19 -7.52
C THR A 26 -6.40 -9.67 -7.56
N SER A 27 -6.64 -10.32 -8.71
CA SER A 27 -6.31 -11.73 -8.94
C SER A 27 -4.89 -12.12 -8.46
N PRO A 28 -4.68 -13.34 -7.93
CA PRO A 28 -3.36 -13.84 -7.54
C PRO A 28 -2.31 -13.79 -8.65
N ASP A 29 -2.72 -13.86 -9.92
CA ASP A 29 -1.81 -13.85 -11.07
C ASP A 29 -1.19 -12.47 -11.32
N GLU A 30 -1.92 -11.40 -10.97
CA GLU A 30 -1.48 -10.02 -11.06
C GLU A 30 -1.87 -9.28 -9.77
N PRO A 31 -1.16 -9.56 -8.66
CA PRO A 31 -1.57 -9.08 -7.35
C PRO A 31 -1.31 -7.58 -7.23
N GLY A 32 -2.39 -6.84 -6.97
CA GLY A 32 -2.42 -5.40 -6.77
C GLY A 32 -3.38 -5.10 -5.62
N LEU A 33 -2.91 -4.33 -4.65
CA LEU A 33 -3.74 -3.85 -3.56
C LEU A 33 -4.76 -2.85 -4.12
N ILE A 34 -6.04 -3.15 -3.95
CA ILE A 34 -7.15 -2.28 -4.35
C ILE A 34 -7.44 -1.31 -3.21
N ALA A 35 -7.62 -1.84 -2.00
CA ALA A 35 -7.95 -1.05 -0.84
C ALA A 35 -7.42 -1.70 0.44
N SER A 36 -7.14 -0.86 1.43
CA SER A 36 -6.80 -1.30 2.78
C SER A 36 -7.72 -0.58 3.77
N TYR A 37 -8.30 -1.34 4.70
CA TYR A 37 -9.26 -0.83 5.67
C TYR A 37 -8.80 -1.24 7.07
N PRO A 38 -8.45 -0.28 7.95
CA PRO A 38 -8.17 -0.58 9.34
C PRO A 38 -9.34 -1.33 9.97
N LEU A 39 -9.04 -2.30 10.82
CA LEU A 39 -10.05 -3.11 11.50
C LEU A 39 -9.93 -2.91 13.01
N ALA A 40 -10.98 -2.40 13.66
CA ALA A 40 -10.98 -2.35 15.12
C ALA A 40 -11.18 -3.76 15.71
N ALA A 41 -10.71 -3.98 16.94
CA ALA A 41 -10.76 -5.30 17.58
C ALA A 41 -12.20 -5.81 17.83
N ASP A 42 -13.16 -4.91 17.93
CA ASP A 42 -14.58 -5.16 18.17
C ASP A 42 -15.44 -5.01 16.91
N GLU A 43 -14.84 -4.71 15.77
CA GLU A 43 -15.56 -4.49 14.52
C GLU A 43 -15.61 -5.76 13.68
N ALA A 44 -16.79 -6.07 13.14
CA ALA A 44 -16.95 -7.23 12.26
C ALA A 44 -16.36 -6.91 10.87
N PRO A 45 -15.44 -7.74 10.35
CA PRO A 45 -14.84 -7.51 9.04
C PRO A 45 -15.85 -7.36 7.89
N GLU A 46 -16.94 -8.11 7.96
CA GLU A 46 -18.03 -8.07 6.99
C GLU A 46 -18.75 -6.72 6.98
N ASP A 47 -18.91 -6.08 8.13
CA ASP A 47 -19.53 -4.76 8.24
C ASP A 47 -18.61 -3.68 7.63
N VAL A 48 -17.29 -3.78 7.85
CA VAL A 48 -16.29 -2.91 7.21
C VAL A 48 -16.32 -3.06 5.69
N LEU A 49 -16.34 -4.30 5.20
CA LEU A 49 -16.43 -4.60 3.77
C LEU A 49 -17.73 -4.02 3.18
N ALA A 50 -18.88 -4.25 3.82
CA ALA A 50 -20.17 -3.74 3.37
C ALA A 50 -20.21 -2.22 3.34
N ALA A 51 -19.71 -1.56 4.38
CA ALA A 51 -19.62 -0.10 4.47
C ALA A 51 -18.72 0.51 3.36
N ASN A 52 -17.82 -0.28 2.81
CA ASN A 52 -16.89 0.13 1.75
C ASN A 52 -17.24 -0.41 0.36
N GLY A 53 -18.46 -0.93 0.16
CA GLY A 53 -18.98 -1.30 -1.15
C GLY A 53 -18.68 -2.73 -1.58
N TRP A 54 -18.26 -3.59 -0.65
CA TRP A 54 -17.96 -5.00 -0.89
C TRP A 54 -19.02 -5.92 -0.32
N ARG A 55 -19.26 -7.04 -0.99
CA ARG A 55 -20.10 -8.13 -0.49
C ARG A 55 -19.32 -9.42 -0.54
N VAL A 56 -19.26 -10.13 0.59
CA VAL A 56 -18.65 -11.46 0.68
C VAL A 56 -19.48 -12.47 -0.12
N THR A 57 -18.83 -13.24 -0.99
CA THR A 57 -19.47 -14.20 -1.89
C THR A 57 -19.11 -15.65 -1.58
N SER A 58 -17.91 -15.90 -1.08
CA SER A 58 -17.57 -17.20 -0.50
C SER A 58 -17.86 -17.19 1.00
N GLY A 59 -18.71 -18.13 1.45
CA GLY A 59 -18.98 -18.32 2.87
C GLY A 59 -17.72 -18.75 3.65
N ASP A 60 -17.87 -18.93 4.97
CA ASP A 60 -16.79 -19.20 5.94
C ASP A 60 -15.68 -20.09 5.37
N THR A 61 -14.67 -19.41 4.83
CA THR A 61 -13.47 -20.03 4.32
C THR A 61 -12.63 -20.37 5.55
N PRO A 62 -12.13 -21.60 5.69
CA PRO A 62 -11.37 -21.98 6.88
C PRO A 62 -10.20 -21.00 7.06
N ALA A 63 -10.01 -20.57 8.31
CA ALA A 63 -8.91 -19.68 8.66
C ALA A 63 -7.59 -20.28 8.16
N VAL A 64 -6.80 -19.48 7.46
CA VAL A 64 -5.47 -19.89 7.00
C VAL A 64 -4.55 -20.06 8.21
N GLU A 65 -4.69 -19.15 9.18
CA GLU A 65 -4.07 -19.21 10.50
C GLU A 65 -5.01 -18.52 11.52
N LYS A 66 -4.76 -18.69 12.82
CA LYS A 66 -5.53 -17.98 13.86
C LYS A 66 -5.46 -16.46 13.62
N GLY A 67 -6.63 -15.83 13.48
CA GLY A 67 -6.75 -14.39 13.21
C GLY A 67 -6.50 -13.99 11.76
N TYR A 68 -6.33 -14.93 10.84
CA TYR A 68 -6.12 -14.66 9.42
C TYR A 68 -6.96 -15.55 8.52
N ARG A 69 -7.77 -14.93 7.66
CA ARG A 69 -8.57 -15.63 6.64
C ARG A 69 -8.65 -14.84 5.34
N ILE A 70 -8.93 -15.54 4.25
CA ILE A 70 -9.12 -14.95 2.93
C ILE A 70 -10.54 -15.29 2.49
N VAL A 71 -11.33 -14.28 2.15
CA VAL A 71 -12.69 -14.45 1.62
C VAL A 71 -12.78 -13.87 0.22
N GLU A 72 -13.68 -14.39 -0.59
CA GLU A 72 -14.00 -13.80 -1.89
C GLU A 72 -15.04 -12.69 -1.70
N VAL A 73 -14.82 -11.58 -2.38
CA VAL A 73 -15.74 -10.43 -2.37
C VAL A 73 -16.07 -10.00 -3.79
N GLU A 74 -17.27 -9.47 -3.98
CA GLU A 74 -17.64 -8.74 -5.19
C GLU A 74 -18.02 -7.31 -4.86
N SER A 75 -17.90 -6.43 -5.85
CA SER A 75 -18.35 -5.05 -5.75
C SER A 75 -19.87 -4.98 -5.71
N VAL A 76 -20.43 -4.23 -4.76
CA VAL A 76 -21.83 -3.80 -4.76
C VAL A 76 -22.00 -2.30 -4.91
N ASP A 77 -20.95 -1.53 -4.66
CA ASP A 77 -20.92 -0.08 -4.82
C ASP A 77 -19.60 0.36 -5.49
N TRP A 78 -19.63 0.45 -6.82
CA TRP A 78 -18.47 0.87 -7.60
C TRP A 78 -18.05 2.31 -7.35
N GLU A 79 -19.00 3.20 -7.02
CA GLU A 79 -18.69 4.62 -6.80
C GLU A 79 -17.85 4.78 -5.53
N GLN A 80 -18.26 4.10 -4.45
CA GLN A 80 -17.52 4.09 -3.19
C GLN A 80 -16.12 3.48 -3.36
N ILE A 81 -16.01 2.35 -4.07
CA ILE A 81 -14.71 1.70 -4.33
C ILE A 81 -13.79 2.62 -5.14
N VAL A 82 -14.27 3.18 -6.25
CA VAL A 82 -13.47 4.07 -7.10
C VAL A 82 -13.03 5.32 -6.34
N LYS A 83 -13.91 5.90 -5.51
CA LYS A 83 -13.57 7.04 -4.65
C LYS A 83 -12.43 6.70 -3.70
N HIS A 84 -12.50 5.54 -3.05
CA HIS A 84 -11.45 5.09 -2.12
C HIS A 84 -10.11 4.86 -2.83
N VAL A 85 -10.09 4.08 -3.92
CA VAL A 85 -8.88 3.78 -4.70
C VAL A 85 -8.26 5.07 -5.26
N THR A 86 -9.09 6.01 -5.73
CA THR A 86 -8.62 7.31 -6.24
C THR A 86 -7.94 8.13 -5.14
N PHE A 87 -8.53 8.16 -3.94
CA PHE A 87 -7.93 8.85 -2.80
C PHE A 87 -6.60 8.20 -2.38
N ALA A 88 -6.56 6.86 -2.28
CA ALA A 88 -5.34 6.12 -1.95
C ALA A 88 -4.22 6.38 -2.97
N LYS A 89 -4.53 6.36 -4.26
CA LYS A 89 -3.59 6.73 -5.34
C LYS A 89 -3.05 8.15 -5.15
N ALA A 90 -3.92 9.12 -4.90
CA ALA A 90 -3.50 10.51 -4.71
C ALA A 90 -2.60 10.68 -3.47
N GLN A 91 -2.91 10.00 -2.36
CA GLN A 91 -2.05 9.97 -1.17
C GLN A 91 -0.68 9.36 -1.47
N ALA A 92 -0.64 8.24 -2.18
CA ALA A 92 0.60 7.58 -2.57
C ALA A 92 1.47 8.48 -3.47
N GLU A 93 0.88 9.22 -4.40
CA GLU A 93 1.59 10.18 -5.26
C GLU A 93 2.17 11.36 -4.46
N ILE A 94 1.39 11.89 -3.50
CA ILE A 94 1.86 12.95 -2.60
C ILE A 94 3.04 12.46 -1.75
N GLU A 95 2.91 11.26 -1.18
CA GLU A 95 3.94 10.66 -0.33
C GLU A 95 5.19 10.31 -1.13
N ALA A 96 5.05 9.78 -2.34
CA ALA A 96 6.17 9.56 -3.26
C ALA A 96 6.91 10.88 -3.57
N GLY A 97 6.16 11.97 -3.79
CA GLY A 97 6.74 13.30 -3.98
C GLY A 97 7.51 13.82 -2.75
N ARG A 98 6.98 13.59 -1.54
CA ARG A 98 7.66 13.93 -0.27
C ARG A 98 8.93 13.13 -0.08
N ARG A 99 8.89 11.82 -0.33
CA ARG A 99 10.05 10.92 -0.24
C ARG A 99 11.14 11.29 -1.24
N ASP A 100 10.76 11.57 -2.49
CA ASP A 100 11.70 12.05 -3.50
C ASP A 100 12.35 13.39 -3.10
N LEU A 101 11.57 14.34 -2.58
CA LEU A 101 12.11 15.61 -2.10
C LEU A 101 13.09 15.43 -0.94
N ALA A 102 12.73 14.59 0.05
CA ALA A 102 13.58 14.28 1.20
C ALA A 102 14.89 13.62 0.73
N TRP A 103 14.79 12.62 -0.14
CA TRP A 103 15.93 11.92 -0.73
C TRP A 103 16.89 12.88 -1.47
N ARG A 104 16.35 13.75 -2.35
CA ARG A 104 17.15 14.75 -3.06
C ARG A 104 17.79 15.78 -2.13
N THR A 105 17.10 16.16 -1.07
CA THR A 105 17.61 17.10 -0.07
C THR A 105 18.82 16.53 0.67
N VAL A 106 18.68 15.31 1.21
CA VAL A 106 19.78 14.63 1.91
C VAL A 106 20.99 14.42 0.99
N LEU A 107 20.78 14.02 -0.27
CA LEU A 107 21.87 13.88 -1.24
C LEU A 107 22.59 15.20 -1.52
N ARG A 108 21.83 16.30 -1.66
CA ARG A 108 22.40 17.63 -1.89
C ARG A 108 23.23 18.09 -0.70
N ASP A 109 22.72 17.90 0.52
CA ASP A 109 23.40 18.30 1.74
C ASP A 109 24.67 17.47 1.97
N ALA A 110 24.62 16.16 1.71
CA ALA A 110 25.80 15.30 1.74
C ALA A 110 26.88 15.75 0.74
N MET A 111 26.50 16.14 -0.48
CA MET A 111 27.43 16.67 -1.47
C MET A 111 28.01 18.03 -1.06
N ARG A 112 27.21 18.91 -0.43
CA ARG A 112 27.68 20.20 0.11
C ARG A 112 28.64 20.03 1.28
N ALA A 113 28.46 18.98 2.09
CA ALA A 113 29.36 18.61 3.18
C ALA A 113 30.67 17.93 2.69
N GLY A 114 30.92 17.86 1.37
CA GLY A 114 32.14 17.26 0.81
C GLY A 114 32.06 15.74 0.60
N GLY A 115 30.86 15.16 0.62
CA GLY A 115 30.65 13.74 0.36
C GLY A 115 31.15 13.28 -1.02
N SER A 116 31.64 12.05 -1.10
CA SER A 116 32.10 11.45 -2.36
C SER A 116 30.91 11.08 -3.24
N ALA A 117 30.81 11.72 -4.42
CA ALA A 117 29.75 11.45 -5.39
C ALA A 117 29.67 9.96 -5.78
N THR A 118 30.81 9.27 -5.90
CA THR A 118 30.84 7.84 -6.23
C THR A 118 30.25 6.98 -5.11
N ARG A 119 30.57 7.27 -3.84
CA ARG A 119 30.02 6.52 -2.71
C ARG A 119 28.53 6.79 -2.52
N LEU A 120 28.11 8.05 -2.66
CA LEU A 120 26.70 8.44 -2.57
C LEU A 120 25.87 7.84 -3.71
N ALA A 121 26.40 7.81 -4.94
CA ALA A 121 25.77 7.14 -6.07
C ALA A 121 25.56 5.64 -5.79
N GLY A 122 26.58 4.96 -5.27
CA GLY A 122 26.48 3.56 -4.86
C GLY A 122 25.42 3.31 -3.78
N ALA A 123 25.37 4.16 -2.75
CA ALA A 123 24.39 4.05 -1.67
C ALA A 123 22.95 4.32 -2.13
N ALA A 124 22.77 5.27 -3.06
CA ALA A 124 21.46 5.66 -3.56
C ALA A 124 20.99 4.83 -4.77
N GLY A 125 21.82 3.92 -5.30
CA GLY A 125 21.48 3.11 -6.47
C GLY A 125 21.30 3.93 -7.76
N VAL A 126 21.97 5.08 -7.89
CA VAL A 126 21.88 5.96 -9.06
C VAL A 126 23.25 6.22 -9.68
N SER A 127 23.28 6.80 -10.88
CA SER A 127 24.55 7.18 -11.51
C SER A 127 25.23 8.33 -10.77
N ARG A 128 26.57 8.40 -10.90
CA ARG A 128 27.34 9.55 -10.39
C ARG A 128 26.89 10.88 -11.00
N GLU A 129 26.53 10.87 -12.27
CA GLU A 129 25.98 12.05 -12.94
C GLU A 129 24.68 12.51 -12.29
N ARG A 130 23.80 11.56 -11.94
CA ARG A 130 22.53 11.87 -11.28
C ARG A 130 22.74 12.58 -9.94
N VAL A 131 23.75 12.19 -9.17
CA VAL A 131 24.12 12.86 -7.92
C VAL A 131 24.50 14.33 -8.15
N TYR A 132 25.27 14.62 -9.21
CA TYR A 132 25.61 16.02 -9.55
C TYR A 132 24.40 16.82 -10.04
N GLN A 133 23.53 16.22 -10.86
CA GLN A 133 22.29 16.87 -11.28
C GLN A 133 21.44 17.27 -10.07
N ILE A 134 21.25 16.36 -9.11
CA ILE A 134 20.49 16.61 -7.87
C ILE A 134 21.13 17.72 -7.02
N ARG A 135 22.47 17.69 -6.88
CA ARG A 135 23.23 18.73 -6.19
C ARG A 135 22.96 20.12 -6.80
N ASP A 136 22.97 20.19 -8.12
CA ASP A 136 22.78 21.43 -8.89
C ASP A 136 21.30 21.82 -9.02
N GLY A 137 20.37 21.03 -8.47
CA GLY A 137 18.93 21.31 -8.52
C GLY A 137 18.25 20.95 -9.85
N ARG A 138 18.92 20.17 -10.70
CA ARG A 138 18.38 19.70 -11.98
C ARG A 138 17.49 18.47 -11.79
N ARG A 139 16.42 18.41 -12.59
CA ARG A 139 15.47 17.28 -12.63
C ARG A 139 15.97 16.14 -13.47
#